data_AF-A0A956BFS3-F1
#
_entry.id   AF-A0A956BFS3-F1
#
_cell.length_a   1.000
_cell.length_b   1.000
_cell.length_c   1.000
_cell.angle_alpha   90.00
_cell.angle_beta   90.00
_cell.angle_gamma   90.00
#
_symmetry.space_group_name_H-M   'P 1'
#
loop_
_entity.id
_entity.type
_entity.pdbx_description
1 polymer ?
#
loop_
_entity_poly.entity_id
_entity_poly.type
_entity_poly.pdbx_seq_one_letter_code
_entity_poly.pdbx_strand_id
1 'polypeptide(L)'
;MAFEIEGRTIGDGRCFIIAEAGSNHNGDLATAFKLINVAAESGADCVKFQTFKAKRLYVKDAGKSDYLGDSRDIGDIIASMEMPEDWIPKLAEQARSRGLAFISTPFHEEAVALLEPHVSAFKIASYEMSHHPLLKCVARTGKPVIMSTGTHDLEEVRQSVAVLREAGCKDLVVLQCTASYPAPLDTVNLRAIETLREVLDVPAGLSDHSREPAVAPMGAAALGAAVIEKHFTLSNEMEGPDHAYAVEPEELAQLVKGVRDIEKALGSGRKAVQEVEQELYHFARRSLFTTRAVAAGEPFSRENVDVLRNGKKRPGLPPSSLARVLATTAAKPLEAGSPVLNGSLTEAGLTARPATRDDLLTVFEWANDPTTRANSFISDPIPLETHTVWFESRLTDPKRRIFMALQD
;
A
#
# COMPACT_ATOMS: atom_id res chain seq x y z
N MET A 1 7.67 -0.03 12.00
CA MET A 1 9.07 -0.41 12.31
C MET A 1 9.72 -0.96 11.04
N ALA A 2 11.00 -0.70 10.82
CA ALA A 2 11.76 -1.24 9.69
C ALA A 2 13.09 -1.82 10.18
N PHE A 3 13.52 -2.92 9.58
CA PHE A 3 14.77 -3.63 9.87
C PHE A 3 15.31 -4.26 8.59
N GLU A 4 16.52 -4.83 8.62
CA GLU A 4 17.17 -5.37 7.42
C GLU A 4 17.35 -6.90 7.45
N ILE A 5 17.22 -7.53 6.29
CA ILE A 5 17.65 -8.91 6.04
C ILE A 5 18.58 -8.88 4.82
N GLU A 6 19.88 -9.15 5.00
CA GLU A 6 20.90 -9.10 3.94
C GLU A 6 20.87 -7.78 3.13
N GLY A 7 20.84 -6.65 3.82
CA GLY A 7 20.83 -5.30 3.21
C GLY A 7 19.51 -4.93 2.52
N ARG A 8 18.44 -5.70 2.71
CA ARG A 8 17.10 -5.39 2.22
C ARG A 8 16.21 -4.95 3.38
N THR A 9 15.66 -3.75 3.29
CA THR A 9 14.74 -3.20 4.29
C THR A 9 13.40 -3.93 4.26
N ILE A 10 12.91 -4.32 5.42
CA ILE A 10 11.57 -4.87 5.63
C ILE A 10 10.67 -3.76 6.15
N GLY A 11 9.53 -3.55 5.50
CA GLY A 11 8.53 -2.56 5.92
C GLY A 11 8.71 -1.14 5.36
N ASP A 12 9.50 -0.96 4.29
CA ASP A 12 9.68 0.32 3.59
C ASP A 12 8.74 0.53 2.40
N GLY A 13 7.85 -0.43 2.13
CA GLY A 13 6.91 -0.43 1.01
C GLY A 13 7.30 -1.36 -0.14
N ARG A 14 8.53 -1.89 -0.17
CA ARG A 14 8.91 -2.99 -1.08
C ARG A 14 8.69 -4.33 -0.38
N CYS A 15 8.03 -5.26 -1.06
CA CYS A 15 7.86 -6.64 -0.62
C CYS A 15 9.19 -7.40 -0.69
N PHE A 16 9.54 -8.10 0.38
CA PHE A 16 10.58 -9.11 0.38
C PHE A 16 10.00 -10.48 -0.01
N ILE A 17 10.45 -11.03 -1.13
CA ILE A 17 9.86 -12.24 -1.72
C ILE A 17 10.71 -13.47 -1.39
N ILE A 18 10.09 -14.44 -0.72
CA ILE A 18 10.67 -15.74 -0.34
C ILE A 18 10.16 -16.81 -1.30
N ALA A 19 11.09 -17.39 -2.06
CA ALA A 19 10.87 -18.62 -2.79
C ALA A 19 11.08 -19.81 -1.84
N GLU A 20 9.99 -20.46 -1.44
CA GLU A 20 10.02 -21.61 -0.52
C GLU A 20 10.29 -22.90 -1.29
N ALA A 21 11.52 -23.42 -1.15
CA ALA A 21 11.90 -24.71 -1.71
C ALA A 21 11.40 -25.86 -0.82
N GLY A 22 11.25 -25.61 0.49
CA GLY A 22 10.78 -26.62 1.44
C GLY A 22 11.59 -27.91 1.35
N SER A 23 10.88 -29.02 1.08
CA SER A 23 11.45 -30.35 0.85
C SER A 23 11.45 -30.78 -0.62
N ASN A 24 11.20 -29.87 -1.58
CA ASN A 24 11.14 -30.15 -3.04
C ASN A 24 12.50 -30.50 -3.68
N HIS A 25 13.53 -30.71 -2.86
CA HIS A 25 14.84 -31.21 -3.29
C HIS A 25 14.88 -32.74 -3.41
N ASN A 26 13.86 -33.46 -2.92
CA ASN A 26 13.70 -34.92 -3.07
C ASN A 26 14.90 -35.73 -2.58
N GLY A 27 15.56 -35.25 -1.52
CA GLY A 27 16.78 -35.90 -1.01
C GLY A 27 18.01 -35.80 -1.93
N ASP A 28 18.01 -34.94 -2.96
CA ASP A 28 19.16 -34.71 -3.86
C ASP A 28 19.74 -33.27 -3.79
N LEU A 29 21.04 -33.16 -3.51
CA LEU A 29 21.71 -31.85 -3.32
C LEU A 29 21.81 -31.09 -4.64
N ALA A 30 22.00 -31.79 -5.76
CA ALA A 30 22.05 -31.15 -7.07
C ALA A 30 20.70 -30.51 -7.42
N THR A 31 19.60 -31.16 -7.05
CA THR A 31 18.22 -30.65 -7.18
C THR A 31 18.01 -29.43 -6.28
N ALA A 32 18.49 -29.45 -5.02
CA ALA A 32 18.48 -28.27 -4.16
C ALA A 32 19.24 -27.08 -4.78
N PHE A 33 20.40 -27.31 -5.41
CA PHE A 33 21.12 -26.26 -6.13
C PHE A 33 20.39 -25.75 -7.38
N LYS A 34 19.66 -26.60 -8.10
CA LYS A 34 18.79 -26.18 -9.22
C LYS A 34 17.66 -25.27 -8.73
N LEU A 35 17.02 -25.61 -7.60
CA LEU A 35 15.99 -24.77 -6.98
C LEU A 35 16.54 -23.37 -6.61
N ILE A 36 17.75 -23.31 -6.05
CA ILE A 36 18.40 -22.01 -5.76
C ILE A 36 18.61 -21.20 -7.04
N ASN A 37 19.03 -21.83 -8.15
CA ASN A 37 19.18 -21.12 -9.42
C ASN A 37 17.84 -20.58 -9.93
N VAL A 38 16.76 -21.37 -9.86
CA VAL A 38 15.41 -20.93 -10.25
C VAL A 38 14.95 -19.73 -9.40
N ALA A 39 15.13 -19.80 -8.08
CA ALA A 39 14.80 -18.68 -7.19
C ALA A 39 15.57 -17.40 -7.58
N ALA A 40 16.86 -17.51 -7.88
CA ALA A 40 17.69 -16.39 -8.30
C ALA A 40 17.27 -15.82 -9.67
N GLU A 41 17.03 -16.69 -10.65
CA GLU A 41 16.61 -16.33 -12.00
C GLU A 41 15.22 -15.68 -12.04
N SER A 42 14.33 -16.07 -11.12
CA SER A 42 13.02 -15.43 -10.97
C SER A 42 13.08 -14.00 -10.42
N GLY A 43 14.20 -13.62 -9.80
CA GLY A 43 14.36 -12.33 -9.11
C GLY A 43 13.80 -12.30 -7.68
N ALA A 44 13.58 -13.47 -7.07
CA ALA A 44 13.25 -13.56 -5.64
C ALA A 44 14.35 -12.92 -4.78
N ASP A 45 13.99 -12.47 -3.58
CA ASP A 45 14.96 -11.88 -2.65
C ASP A 45 15.63 -12.95 -1.78
N CYS A 46 14.94 -14.07 -1.56
CA CYS A 46 15.31 -15.11 -0.63
C CYS A 46 14.89 -16.49 -1.12
N VAL A 47 15.71 -17.49 -0.82
CA VAL A 47 15.33 -18.91 -0.90
C VAL A 47 15.25 -19.49 0.50
N LYS A 48 14.19 -20.27 0.76
CA LYS A 48 13.94 -20.92 2.04
C LYS A 48 13.92 -22.45 1.92
N PHE A 49 14.51 -23.10 2.91
CA PHE A 49 14.43 -24.55 3.12
C PHE A 49 13.83 -24.87 4.50
N GLN A 50 13.61 -26.15 4.78
CA GLN A 50 13.12 -26.65 6.05
C GLN A 50 14.16 -27.53 6.73
N THR A 51 14.28 -27.44 8.06
CA THR A 51 15.24 -28.22 8.85
C THR A 51 14.54 -28.85 10.03
N PHE A 52 14.21 -30.14 9.87
CA PHE A 52 13.49 -30.93 10.84
C PHE A 52 14.08 -32.32 11.02
N LYS A 53 13.68 -32.96 12.12
CA LYS A 53 13.82 -34.40 12.35
C LYS A 53 12.45 -34.98 12.60
N ALA A 54 12.06 -36.01 11.85
CA ALA A 54 10.72 -36.61 11.92
C ALA A 54 10.39 -37.06 13.35
N LYS A 55 11.36 -37.67 14.04
CA LYS A 55 11.26 -38.10 15.44
C LYS A 55 11.06 -36.98 16.48
N ARG A 56 11.28 -35.73 16.08
CA ARG A 56 11.05 -34.52 16.91
C ARG A 56 9.72 -33.84 16.59
N LEU A 57 9.16 -34.12 15.41
CA LEU A 57 7.92 -33.53 14.92
C LEU A 57 6.69 -34.32 15.33
N TYR A 58 6.72 -35.63 15.11
CA TYR A 58 5.59 -36.49 15.34
C TYR A 58 5.87 -37.46 16.49
N VAL A 59 4.83 -37.76 17.26
CA VAL A 59 4.87 -38.87 18.22
C VAL A 59 5.13 -40.18 17.49
N LYS A 60 5.64 -41.18 18.20
CA LYS A 60 5.76 -42.52 17.64
C LYS A 60 4.37 -43.05 17.27
N ASP A 61 4.26 -43.69 16.11
CA ASP A 61 3.02 -44.27 15.58
C ASP A 61 1.90 -43.21 15.43
N ALA A 62 2.25 -42.03 14.88
CA ALA A 62 1.36 -40.88 14.73
C ALA A 62 0.18 -41.13 13.77
N GLY A 63 0.23 -42.22 12.99
CA GLY A 63 -0.83 -42.63 12.10
C GLY A 63 -0.74 -41.96 10.74
N LYS A 64 -1.82 -42.12 9.97
CA LYS A 64 -1.89 -41.63 8.58
C LYS A 64 -2.37 -40.19 8.55
N SER A 65 -1.93 -39.46 7.53
CA SER A 65 -2.43 -38.12 7.24
C SER A 65 -3.47 -38.17 6.12
N ASP A 66 -4.73 -37.86 6.44
CA ASP A 66 -5.80 -37.78 5.45
C ASP A 66 -5.53 -36.67 4.41
N TYR A 67 -4.87 -35.59 4.83
CA TYR A 67 -4.53 -34.46 3.97
C TYR A 67 -3.48 -34.83 2.90
N LEU A 68 -2.45 -35.62 3.25
CA LEU A 68 -1.43 -36.03 2.30
C LEU A 68 -1.90 -37.12 1.32
N GLY A 69 -3.00 -37.80 1.62
CA GLY A 69 -3.51 -38.89 0.79
C GLY A 69 -2.56 -40.10 0.69
N ASP A 70 -1.57 -40.19 1.58
CA ASP A 70 -0.59 -41.28 1.63
C ASP A 70 -0.98 -42.27 2.74
N SER A 71 -0.90 -43.57 2.39
CA SER A 71 -1.28 -44.66 3.28
C SER A 71 -0.21 -45.02 4.33
N ARG A 72 1.01 -44.48 4.21
CA ARG A 72 2.12 -44.63 5.16
C ARG A 72 1.86 -43.85 6.45
N ASP A 73 2.60 -44.19 7.50
CA ASP A 73 2.64 -43.38 8.72
C ASP A 73 3.28 -42.01 8.42
N ILE A 74 2.73 -40.93 8.97
CA ILE A 74 3.24 -39.57 8.74
C ILE A 74 4.71 -39.44 9.15
N GLY A 75 5.13 -40.12 10.22
CA GLY A 75 6.53 -40.12 10.64
C GLY A 75 7.47 -40.65 9.56
N ASP A 76 7.08 -41.71 8.85
CA ASP A 76 7.87 -42.31 7.76
C ASP A 76 7.93 -41.38 6.54
N ILE A 77 6.82 -40.71 6.22
CA ILE A 77 6.77 -39.75 5.11
C ILE A 77 7.73 -38.58 5.39
N ILE A 78 7.63 -37.97 6.58
CA ILE A 78 8.50 -36.86 6.98
C ILE A 78 9.95 -37.30 7.06
N ALA A 79 10.24 -38.50 7.57
CA ALA A 79 11.61 -39.03 7.63
C ALA A 79 12.26 -39.13 6.24
N SER A 80 11.47 -39.46 5.20
CA SER A 80 11.97 -39.51 3.82
C SER A 80 12.31 -38.16 3.21
N MET A 81 11.86 -37.06 3.83
CA MET A 81 12.07 -35.69 3.39
C MET A 81 13.13 -34.93 4.19
N GLU A 82 13.75 -35.58 5.18
CA GLU A 82 14.81 -34.96 5.99
C GLU A 82 16.01 -34.55 5.11
N MET A 83 16.40 -33.29 5.24
CA MET A 83 17.63 -32.79 4.64
C MET A 83 18.85 -33.15 5.51
N PRO A 84 19.95 -33.66 4.93
CA PRO A 84 21.21 -33.83 5.65
C PRO A 84 21.76 -32.51 6.19
N GLU A 85 22.22 -32.51 7.44
CA GLU A 85 22.67 -31.30 8.14
C GLU A 85 23.90 -30.65 7.49
N ASP A 86 24.77 -31.45 6.85
CA ASP A 86 25.97 -30.98 6.16
C ASP A 86 25.66 -30.23 4.85
N TRP A 87 24.40 -30.22 4.40
CA TRP A 87 23.96 -29.43 3.25
C TRP A 87 23.75 -27.97 3.58
N ILE A 88 23.34 -27.65 4.81
CA ILE A 88 22.99 -26.28 5.25
C ILE A 88 24.09 -25.26 4.88
N PRO A 89 25.38 -25.46 5.25
CA PRO A 89 26.43 -24.53 4.85
C PRO A 89 26.59 -24.41 3.33
N LYS A 90 26.46 -25.51 2.58
CA LYS A 90 26.61 -25.55 1.11
C LYS A 90 25.48 -24.80 0.42
N LEU A 91 24.25 -24.97 0.89
CA LEU A 91 23.07 -24.27 0.38
C LEU A 91 23.13 -22.78 0.69
N ALA A 92 23.55 -22.41 1.90
CA ALA A 92 23.72 -21.01 2.28
C ALA A 92 24.79 -20.31 1.42
N GLU A 93 25.93 -20.96 1.20
CA GLU A 93 26.99 -20.44 0.31
C GLU A 93 26.48 -20.28 -1.13
N GLN A 94 25.79 -21.30 -1.65
CA GLN A 94 25.24 -21.26 -3.01
C GLN A 94 24.16 -20.19 -3.18
N ALA A 95 23.27 -20.00 -2.20
CA ALA A 95 22.26 -18.94 -2.25
C ALA A 95 22.92 -17.55 -2.25
N ARG A 96 23.89 -17.32 -1.36
CA ARG A 96 24.61 -16.04 -1.28
C ARG A 96 25.42 -15.75 -2.53
N SER A 97 26.05 -16.75 -3.15
CA SER A 97 26.79 -16.58 -4.41
C SER A 97 25.89 -16.15 -5.58
N ARG A 98 24.58 -16.42 -5.47
CA ARG A 98 23.54 -15.98 -6.41
C ARG A 98 22.83 -14.69 -6.00
N GLY A 99 23.25 -14.04 -4.91
CA GLY A 99 22.65 -12.80 -4.41
C GLY A 99 21.34 -13.00 -3.64
N LEU A 100 20.99 -14.23 -3.26
CA LEU A 100 19.81 -14.52 -2.45
C LEU A 100 20.14 -14.49 -0.96
N ALA A 101 19.21 -13.99 -0.15
CA ALA A 101 19.21 -14.32 1.27
C ALA A 101 18.90 -15.81 1.46
N PHE A 102 19.56 -16.45 2.42
CA PHE A 102 19.29 -17.83 2.78
C PHE A 102 18.61 -17.87 4.15
N ILE A 103 17.43 -18.48 4.22
CA ILE A 103 16.73 -18.72 5.48
C ILE A 103 16.30 -20.18 5.57
N SER A 104 16.05 -20.65 6.79
CA SER A 104 15.48 -21.96 7.01
C SER A 104 14.51 -21.93 8.18
N THR A 105 13.62 -22.91 8.20
CA THR A 105 12.64 -23.12 9.26
C THR A 105 13.14 -24.20 10.22
N PRO A 106 13.56 -23.87 11.46
CA PRO A 106 13.81 -24.87 12.49
C PRO A 106 12.48 -25.39 13.03
N PHE A 107 12.41 -26.70 13.25
CA PHE A 107 11.24 -27.36 13.86
C PHE A 107 11.51 -27.90 15.27
N HIS A 108 12.72 -27.70 15.79
CA HIS A 108 13.13 -28.04 17.16
C HIS A 108 14.35 -27.22 17.56
N GLU A 109 14.65 -27.12 18.86
CA GLU A 109 15.65 -26.20 19.41
C GLU A 109 17.08 -26.50 18.93
N GLU A 110 17.45 -27.77 18.75
CA GLU A 110 18.80 -28.10 18.26
C GLU A 110 19.04 -27.63 16.82
N ALA A 111 17.98 -27.54 16.01
CA ALA A 111 18.10 -27.00 14.65
C ALA A 111 18.41 -25.50 14.66
N VAL A 112 18.05 -24.75 15.71
CA VAL A 112 18.37 -23.32 15.82
C VAL A 112 19.87 -23.10 15.85
N ALA A 113 20.59 -23.84 16.70
CA ALA A 113 22.05 -23.74 16.81
C ALA A 113 22.77 -24.17 15.51
N LEU A 114 22.23 -25.16 14.81
CA LEU A 114 22.74 -25.60 13.52
C LEU A 114 22.56 -24.53 12.42
N LEU A 115 21.43 -23.82 12.44
CA LEU A 115 21.07 -22.84 11.40
C LEU A 115 21.64 -21.44 11.64
N GLU A 116 21.77 -21.01 12.89
CA GLU A 116 22.15 -19.64 13.28
C GLU A 116 23.36 -19.06 12.51
N PRO A 117 24.46 -19.81 12.27
CA PRO A 117 25.61 -19.29 11.52
C PRO A 117 25.33 -19.06 10.03
N HIS A 118 24.30 -19.71 9.49
CA HIS A 118 24.06 -19.82 8.05
C HIS A 118 22.83 -19.03 7.58
N VAL A 119 21.84 -18.82 8.44
CA VAL A 119 20.61 -18.11 8.06
C VAL A 119 20.70 -16.61 8.32
N SER A 120 20.10 -15.83 7.44
CA SER A 120 20.00 -14.37 7.59
C SER A 120 18.85 -13.95 8.52
N ALA A 121 17.83 -14.80 8.61
CA ALA A 121 16.67 -14.68 9.48
C ALA A 121 16.11 -16.08 9.75
N PHE A 122 15.33 -16.23 10.82
CA PHE A 122 14.60 -17.46 11.10
C PHE A 122 13.16 -17.38 10.60
N LYS A 123 12.70 -18.43 9.92
CA LYS A 123 11.28 -18.64 9.66
C LYS A 123 10.69 -19.51 10.77
N ILE A 124 9.57 -19.12 11.35
CA ILE A 124 8.74 -19.98 12.19
C ILE A 124 7.54 -20.43 11.35
N ALA A 125 7.37 -21.75 11.19
CA ALA A 125 6.22 -22.32 10.50
C ALA A 125 4.96 -22.21 11.37
N SER A 126 3.79 -22.30 10.72
CA SER A 126 2.50 -22.06 11.37
C SER A 126 2.28 -22.99 12.57
N TYR A 127 2.61 -24.28 12.46
CA TYR A 127 2.40 -25.25 13.54
C TYR A 127 3.37 -25.07 14.70
N GLU A 128 4.53 -24.48 14.47
CA GLU A 128 5.54 -24.17 15.49
C GLU A 128 5.27 -22.83 16.20
N MET A 129 4.28 -22.05 15.76
CA MET A 129 3.97 -20.74 16.32
C MET A 129 3.67 -20.81 17.82
N SER A 130 2.97 -21.85 18.29
CA SER A 130 2.67 -22.08 19.71
C SER A 130 3.78 -22.84 20.46
N HIS A 131 4.89 -23.21 19.79
CA HIS A 131 6.05 -23.85 20.42
C HIS A 131 6.93 -22.81 21.14
N HIS A 132 6.44 -22.27 22.25
CA HIS A 132 7.12 -21.20 22.99
C HIS A 132 8.60 -21.49 23.38
N PRO A 133 9.01 -22.73 23.74
CA PRO A 133 10.43 -23.03 23.94
C PRO A 133 11.31 -22.76 22.70
N LEU A 134 10.86 -23.15 21.51
CA LEU A 134 11.53 -22.88 20.23
C LEU A 134 11.59 -21.38 19.94
N LEU A 135 10.48 -20.66 20.13
CA LEU A 135 10.44 -19.20 19.95
C LEU A 135 11.48 -18.50 20.83
N LYS A 136 11.61 -18.90 22.10
CA LYS A 136 12.61 -18.36 23.03
C LYS A 136 14.03 -18.69 22.58
N CYS A 137 14.26 -19.87 22.01
CA CYS A 137 15.55 -20.26 21.47
C CYS A 137 15.93 -19.35 20.28
N VAL A 138 15.03 -19.21 19.31
CA VAL A 138 15.21 -18.36 18.13
C VAL A 138 15.41 -16.89 18.50
N ALA A 139 14.57 -16.33 19.39
CA ALA A 139 14.67 -14.93 19.79
C ALA A 139 16.03 -14.58 20.43
N ARG A 140 16.63 -15.50 21.18
CA ARG A 140 17.92 -15.30 21.85
C ARG A 140 19.11 -15.21 20.89
N THR A 141 18.97 -15.69 19.66
CA THR A 141 20.00 -15.51 18.61
C THR A 141 20.13 -14.04 18.19
N GLY A 142 19.12 -13.21 18.48
CA GLY A 142 19.07 -11.81 18.05
C GLY A 142 18.86 -11.62 16.55
N LYS A 143 18.65 -12.70 15.78
CA LYS A 143 18.36 -12.63 14.34
C LYS A 143 16.91 -12.20 14.08
N PRO A 144 16.61 -11.60 12.91
CA PRO A 144 15.24 -11.33 12.50
C PRO A 144 14.38 -12.60 12.43
N VAL A 145 13.09 -12.46 12.73
CA VAL A 145 12.12 -13.55 12.76
C VAL A 145 10.95 -13.27 11.81
N ILE A 146 10.60 -14.28 11.02
CA ILE A 146 9.45 -14.30 10.10
C ILE A 146 8.50 -15.41 10.56
N MET A 147 7.32 -15.07 11.07
CA MET A 147 6.41 -16.04 11.70
C MET A 147 5.10 -16.18 10.93
N SER A 148 4.74 -17.40 10.49
CA SER A 148 3.40 -17.65 9.90
C SER A 148 2.38 -17.93 10.99
N THR A 149 1.10 -17.67 10.67
CA THR A 149 -0.01 -17.70 11.63
C THR A 149 -1.14 -18.65 11.25
N GLY A 150 -0.90 -19.58 10.31
CA GLY A 150 -1.92 -20.55 9.92
C GLY A 150 -2.38 -21.38 11.10
N THR A 151 -3.65 -21.78 11.10
CA THR A 151 -4.34 -22.55 12.17
C THR A 151 -4.39 -21.91 13.55
N HIS A 152 -4.11 -20.62 13.67
CA HIS A 152 -4.16 -19.92 14.95
C HIS A 152 -5.05 -18.68 14.89
N ASP A 153 -5.66 -18.35 16.02
CA ASP A 153 -6.42 -17.11 16.16
C ASP A 153 -5.52 -15.92 16.57
N LEU A 154 -6.08 -14.72 16.58
CA LEU A 154 -5.34 -13.50 16.88
C LEU A 154 -4.77 -13.46 18.32
N GLU A 155 -5.41 -14.12 19.27
CA GLU A 155 -4.95 -14.14 20.66
C GLU A 155 -3.74 -15.06 20.80
N GLU A 156 -3.76 -16.24 20.17
CA GLU A 156 -2.59 -17.12 20.09
C GLU A 156 -1.41 -16.42 19.40
N VAL A 157 -1.66 -15.70 18.31
CA VAL A 157 -0.63 -14.91 17.64
C VAL A 157 -0.05 -13.84 18.58
N ARG A 158 -0.90 -13.13 19.33
CA ARG A 158 -0.45 -12.14 20.34
C ARG A 158 0.44 -12.75 21.40
N GLN A 159 0.10 -13.93 21.89
CA GLN A 159 0.90 -14.66 22.88
C GLN A 159 2.28 -15.03 22.33
N SER A 160 2.36 -15.57 21.11
CA SER A 160 3.63 -15.91 20.46
C SER A 160 4.50 -14.68 20.19
N VAL A 161 3.89 -13.57 19.77
CA VAL A 161 4.60 -12.28 19.63
C VAL A 161 5.16 -11.84 20.98
N ALA A 162 4.37 -11.87 22.06
CA ALA A 162 4.84 -11.52 23.40
C ALA A 162 6.02 -12.38 23.85
N VAL A 163 5.95 -13.71 23.64
CA VAL A 163 7.05 -14.63 23.95
C VAL A 163 8.33 -14.28 23.21
N LEU A 164 8.24 -13.96 21.90
CA LEU A 164 9.40 -13.53 21.11
C LEU A 164 9.99 -12.23 21.66
N ARG A 165 9.14 -11.23 21.96
CA ARG A 165 9.57 -9.93 22.48
C ARG A 165 10.25 -10.05 23.84
N GLU A 166 9.64 -10.77 24.78
CA GLU A 166 10.17 -11.01 26.13
C GLU A 166 11.51 -11.75 26.09
N ALA A 167 11.71 -12.61 25.09
CA ALA A 167 12.96 -13.33 24.87
C ALA A 167 14.03 -12.52 24.10
N GLY A 168 13.71 -11.28 23.70
CA GLY A 168 14.67 -10.34 23.11
C GLY A 168 14.54 -10.11 21.60
N CYS A 169 13.52 -10.68 20.93
CA CYS A 169 13.29 -10.46 19.50
C CYS A 169 12.87 -9.00 19.22
N LYS A 170 13.68 -8.28 18.45
CA LYS A 170 13.41 -6.89 18.03
C LYS A 170 12.85 -6.81 16.60
N ASP A 171 13.33 -7.67 15.73
CA ASP A 171 13.03 -7.64 14.31
C ASP A 171 12.08 -8.79 13.98
N LEU A 172 10.79 -8.45 13.84
CA LEU A 172 9.71 -9.42 13.66
C LEU A 172 8.78 -8.98 12.53
N VAL A 173 8.43 -9.93 11.67
CA VAL A 173 7.36 -9.82 10.68
C VAL A 173 6.42 -11.02 10.82
N VAL A 174 5.11 -10.76 10.73
CA VAL A 174 4.07 -11.78 10.92
C VAL A 174 3.32 -12.01 9.61
N LEU A 175 3.15 -13.26 9.20
CA LEU A 175 2.53 -13.61 7.92
C LEU A 175 1.14 -14.17 8.15
N GLN A 176 0.14 -13.57 7.50
CA GLN A 176 -1.15 -14.20 7.26
C GLN A 176 -0.90 -15.48 6.45
N CYS A 177 -1.56 -16.56 6.85
CA CYS A 177 -1.35 -17.87 6.25
C CYS A 177 -2.61 -18.72 6.43
N THR A 178 -3.02 -19.43 5.37
CA THR A 178 -4.05 -20.46 5.47
C THR A 178 -3.38 -21.81 5.31
N ALA A 179 -3.39 -22.65 6.34
CA ALA A 179 -2.75 -23.97 6.30
C ALA A 179 -3.67 -24.99 5.60
N SER A 180 -3.78 -24.85 4.29
CA SER A 180 -4.45 -25.75 3.36
C SER A 180 -3.63 -25.76 2.08
N TYR A 181 -3.47 -26.92 1.44
CA TYR A 181 -2.51 -27.09 0.37
C TYR A 181 -3.13 -27.94 -0.78
N PRO A 182 -3.63 -27.32 -1.85
CA PRO A 182 -3.71 -25.88 -2.04
C PRO A 182 -4.77 -25.23 -1.13
N ALA A 183 -4.57 -23.95 -0.79
CA ALA A 183 -5.58 -23.13 -0.14
C ALA A 183 -6.59 -22.62 -1.19
N PRO A 184 -7.90 -22.82 -1.01
CA PRO A 184 -8.91 -22.16 -1.84
C PRO A 184 -8.77 -20.63 -1.74
N LEU A 185 -8.89 -19.93 -2.87
CA LEU A 185 -8.59 -18.49 -2.93
C LEU A 185 -9.46 -17.64 -2.00
N ASP A 186 -10.71 -18.04 -1.78
CA ASP A 186 -11.67 -17.40 -0.88
C ASP A 186 -11.33 -17.59 0.62
N THR A 187 -10.42 -18.52 0.94
CA THR A 187 -9.95 -18.76 2.31
C THR A 187 -8.68 -17.99 2.68
N VAL A 188 -7.94 -17.46 1.70
CA VAL A 188 -6.65 -16.77 1.91
C VAL A 188 -6.76 -15.59 2.88
N ASN A 189 -7.87 -14.83 2.80
CA ASN A 189 -8.21 -13.73 3.69
C ASN A 189 -7.13 -12.61 3.78
N LEU A 190 -6.81 -11.98 2.64
CA LEU A 190 -5.77 -10.94 2.56
C LEU A 190 -5.96 -9.75 3.51
N ARG A 191 -7.21 -9.41 3.90
CA ARG A 191 -7.49 -8.33 4.87
C ARG A 191 -6.93 -8.61 6.26
N ALA A 192 -6.65 -9.87 6.60
CA ALA A 192 -5.99 -10.20 7.85
C ALA A 192 -4.56 -9.62 7.94
N ILE A 193 -3.90 -9.34 6.82
CA ILE A 193 -2.58 -8.68 6.80
C ILE A 193 -2.66 -7.31 7.46
N GLU A 194 -3.71 -6.53 7.17
CA GLU A 194 -3.93 -5.21 7.78
C GLU A 194 -4.22 -5.34 9.27
N THR A 195 -5.07 -6.31 9.64
CA THR A 195 -5.39 -6.59 11.06
C THR A 195 -4.15 -6.95 11.86
N LEU A 196 -3.31 -7.87 11.35
CA LEU A 196 -2.06 -8.28 11.98
C LEU A 196 -1.12 -7.08 12.15
N ARG A 197 -0.96 -6.27 11.11
CA ARG A 197 -0.11 -5.06 11.14
C ARG A 197 -0.56 -4.07 12.21
N GLU A 198 -1.85 -3.77 12.26
CA GLU A 198 -2.42 -2.77 13.18
C GLU A 198 -2.44 -3.25 14.63
N VAL A 199 -2.89 -4.49 14.87
CA VAL A 199 -3.10 -5.01 16.23
C VAL A 199 -1.78 -5.36 16.92
N LEU A 200 -0.77 -5.79 16.16
CA LEU A 200 0.51 -6.25 16.69
C LEU A 200 1.61 -5.17 16.57
N ASP A 201 1.35 -4.08 15.85
CA ASP A 201 2.33 -3.03 15.52
C ASP A 201 3.64 -3.61 14.95
N VAL A 202 3.52 -4.51 13.96
CA VAL A 202 4.67 -5.12 13.27
C VAL A 202 4.44 -5.11 11.76
N PRO A 203 5.49 -5.14 10.93
CA PRO A 203 5.34 -5.48 9.52
C PRO A 203 4.56 -6.80 9.39
N ALA A 204 3.63 -6.83 8.44
CA ALA A 204 2.83 -8.02 8.15
C ALA A 204 2.96 -8.42 6.69
N GLY A 205 2.76 -9.70 6.38
CA GLY A 205 2.90 -10.24 5.04
C GLY A 205 1.99 -11.44 4.78
N LEU A 206 2.27 -12.17 3.71
CA LEU A 206 1.53 -13.36 3.30
C LEU A 206 2.47 -14.55 3.13
N SER A 207 2.10 -15.70 3.68
CA SER A 207 2.64 -17.01 3.34
C SER A 207 1.52 -17.78 2.64
N ASP A 208 1.68 -17.96 1.33
CA ASP A 208 0.60 -18.34 0.42
C ASP A 208 0.74 -19.80 -0.03
N HIS A 209 -0.37 -20.52 0.08
CA HIS A 209 -0.49 -21.92 -0.31
C HIS A 209 -1.56 -22.12 -1.40
N SER A 210 -2.11 -21.05 -1.99
CA SER A 210 -2.96 -21.17 -3.16
C SER A 210 -2.16 -21.77 -4.34
N ARG A 211 -2.79 -22.54 -5.23
CA ARG A 211 -2.13 -23.03 -6.46
C ARG A 211 -1.91 -21.91 -7.47
N GLU A 212 -2.83 -20.94 -7.51
CA GLU A 212 -2.70 -19.83 -8.44
C GLU A 212 -1.42 -19.03 -8.14
N PRO A 213 -0.67 -18.56 -9.15
CA PRO A 213 0.67 -18.05 -8.90
C PRO A 213 0.74 -16.59 -8.45
N ALA A 214 -0.28 -15.76 -8.68
CA ALA A 214 -0.08 -14.31 -8.69
C ALA A 214 -1.19 -13.47 -8.04
N VAL A 215 -2.45 -13.91 -8.05
CA VAL A 215 -3.60 -13.15 -7.55
C VAL A 215 -3.46 -12.82 -6.06
N ALA A 216 -3.24 -13.82 -5.19
CA ALA A 216 -3.06 -13.57 -3.76
C ALA A 216 -1.75 -12.82 -3.45
N PRO A 217 -0.58 -13.17 -4.03
CA PRO A 217 0.66 -12.41 -3.84
C PRO A 217 0.56 -10.94 -4.27
N MET A 218 0.01 -10.66 -5.45
CA MET A 218 -0.15 -9.28 -5.94
C MET A 218 -1.18 -8.50 -5.11
N GLY A 219 -2.26 -9.15 -4.68
CA GLY A 219 -3.23 -8.56 -3.77
C GLY A 219 -2.62 -8.19 -2.41
N ALA A 220 -1.78 -9.08 -1.86
CA ALA A 220 -1.02 -8.81 -0.63
C ALA A 220 -0.07 -7.62 -0.79
N ALA A 221 0.67 -7.56 -1.92
CA ALA A 221 1.55 -6.43 -2.23
C ALA A 221 0.77 -5.11 -2.30
N ALA A 222 -0.41 -5.11 -2.93
CA ALA A 222 -1.28 -3.93 -3.02
C ALA A 222 -1.80 -3.44 -1.65
N LEU A 223 -1.92 -4.34 -0.66
CA LEU A 223 -2.28 -4.01 0.72
C LEU A 223 -1.06 -3.62 1.59
N GLY A 224 0.12 -3.55 1.00
CA GLY A 224 1.36 -3.19 1.68
C GLY A 224 1.93 -4.32 2.53
N ALA A 225 1.85 -5.57 2.07
CA ALA A 225 2.59 -6.68 2.64
C ALA A 225 4.11 -6.38 2.62
N ALA A 226 4.79 -6.63 3.73
CA ALA A 226 6.24 -6.48 3.83
C ALA A 226 6.99 -7.72 3.32
N VAL A 227 6.37 -8.89 3.41
CA VAL A 227 6.92 -10.18 2.99
C VAL A 227 5.86 -10.98 2.25
N ILE A 228 6.27 -11.66 1.19
CA ILE A 228 5.46 -12.65 0.48
C ILE A 228 6.27 -13.94 0.38
N GLU A 229 5.67 -15.06 0.76
CA GLU A 229 6.26 -16.40 0.66
C GLU A 229 5.37 -17.31 -0.19
N LYS A 230 5.98 -18.04 -1.12
CA LYS A 230 5.28 -18.98 -2.02
C LYS A 230 6.14 -20.22 -2.24
N HIS A 231 5.54 -21.40 -2.11
CA HIS A 231 6.21 -22.66 -2.47
C HIS A 231 6.48 -22.72 -3.97
N PHE A 232 7.67 -23.19 -4.36
CA PHE A 232 8.02 -23.40 -5.76
C PHE A 232 8.70 -24.76 -5.98
N THR A 233 8.65 -25.24 -7.21
CA THR A 233 9.21 -26.54 -7.63
C THR A 233 9.91 -26.41 -9.00
N LEU A 234 10.69 -27.42 -9.38
CA LEU A 234 11.19 -27.57 -10.75
C LEU A 234 10.09 -28.05 -11.70
N SER A 235 9.19 -28.91 -11.20
CA SER A 235 7.98 -29.34 -11.91
C SER A 235 6.92 -29.83 -10.92
N ASN A 236 5.64 -29.63 -11.25
CA ASN A 236 4.52 -30.18 -10.48
C ASN A 236 4.34 -31.70 -10.65
N GLU A 237 5.04 -32.33 -11.62
CA GLU A 237 4.97 -33.77 -11.88
C GLU A 237 5.91 -34.60 -10.98
N MET A 238 6.77 -33.95 -10.19
CA MET A 238 7.72 -34.62 -9.30
C MET A 238 7.02 -35.25 -8.08
N GLU A 239 7.57 -36.35 -7.57
CA GLU A 239 7.04 -37.04 -6.39
C GLU A 239 7.30 -36.26 -5.10
N GLY A 240 6.27 -36.07 -4.28
CA GLY A 240 6.37 -35.41 -2.98
C GLY A 240 5.12 -34.59 -2.67
N PRO A 241 4.89 -34.25 -1.39
CA PRO A 241 3.63 -33.66 -0.95
C PRO A 241 3.42 -32.24 -1.48
N ASP A 242 4.51 -31.49 -1.69
CA ASP A 242 4.44 -30.06 -1.98
C ASP A 242 4.49 -29.73 -3.48
N HIS A 243 4.91 -30.68 -4.33
CA HIS A 243 5.10 -30.41 -5.75
C HIS A 243 3.81 -30.06 -6.48
N ALA A 244 2.70 -30.72 -6.18
CA ALA A 244 1.46 -30.57 -6.95
C ALA A 244 0.83 -29.17 -6.85
N TYR A 245 1.06 -28.45 -5.74
CA TYR A 245 0.51 -27.12 -5.53
C TYR A 245 1.52 -25.97 -5.65
N ALA A 246 2.82 -26.27 -5.56
CA ALA A 246 3.89 -25.28 -5.71
C ALA A 246 3.88 -24.62 -7.10
N VAL A 247 4.43 -23.42 -7.23
CA VAL A 247 4.57 -22.76 -8.54
C VAL A 247 5.80 -23.27 -9.29
N GLU A 248 5.70 -23.42 -10.61
CA GLU A 248 6.82 -23.78 -11.48
C GLU A 248 7.72 -22.56 -11.79
N PRO A 249 8.91 -22.72 -12.41
CA PRO A 249 9.87 -21.63 -12.60
C PRO A 249 9.30 -20.39 -13.31
N GLU A 250 8.52 -20.58 -14.37
CA GLU A 250 7.90 -19.47 -15.12
C GLU A 250 6.83 -18.75 -14.29
N GLU A 251 6.07 -19.51 -13.50
CA GLU A 251 5.03 -18.99 -12.61
C GLU A 251 5.64 -18.18 -11.44
N LEU A 252 6.77 -18.62 -10.89
CA LEU A 252 7.51 -17.88 -9.88
C LEU A 252 8.05 -16.55 -10.45
N ALA A 253 8.61 -16.57 -11.66
CA ALA A 253 9.07 -15.36 -12.34
C ALA A 253 7.89 -14.39 -12.62
N GLN A 254 6.73 -14.93 -13.01
CA GLN A 254 5.51 -14.15 -13.18
C GLN A 254 5.04 -13.51 -11.86
N LEU A 255 5.05 -14.26 -10.76
CA LEU A 255 4.72 -13.76 -9.41
C LEU A 255 5.62 -12.58 -9.06
N VAL A 256 6.95 -12.78 -9.12
CA VAL A 256 7.94 -11.75 -8.75
C VAL A 256 7.73 -10.50 -9.60
N LYS A 257 7.62 -10.66 -10.93
CA LYS A 257 7.36 -9.54 -11.83
C LYS A 257 6.06 -8.81 -11.48
N GLY A 258 4.98 -9.55 -11.24
CA GLY A 258 3.67 -9.00 -10.87
C GLY A 258 3.74 -8.14 -9.60
N VAL A 259 4.42 -8.64 -8.56
CA VAL A 259 4.64 -7.89 -7.31
C VAL A 259 5.42 -6.60 -7.58
N ARG A 260 6.52 -6.66 -8.37
CA ARG A 260 7.30 -5.45 -8.72
C ARG A 260 6.52 -4.44 -9.55
N ASP A 261 5.63 -4.90 -10.42
CA ASP A 261 4.79 -4.00 -11.22
C ASP A 261 3.69 -3.34 -10.37
N ILE A 262 3.14 -4.04 -9.38
CA ILE A 262 2.22 -3.44 -8.39
C ILE A 262 2.92 -2.37 -7.58
N GLU A 263 4.13 -2.63 -7.05
CA GLU A 263 4.92 -1.65 -6.30
C GLU A 263 5.13 -0.35 -7.10
N LYS A 264 5.43 -0.46 -8.40
CA LYS A 264 5.54 0.71 -9.29
C LYS A 264 4.20 1.41 -9.50
N ALA A 265 3.12 0.64 -9.66
CA ALA A 265 1.79 1.16 -9.96
C ALA A 265 1.11 1.86 -8.78
N LEU A 266 1.43 1.47 -7.54
CA LEU A 266 0.89 2.10 -6.32
C LEU A 266 1.23 3.60 -6.25
N GLY A 267 2.41 3.99 -6.72
CA GLY A 267 2.83 5.39 -6.76
C GLY A 267 2.88 6.06 -5.39
N SER A 268 2.60 7.37 -5.34
CA SER A 268 2.72 8.18 -4.12
C SER A 268 1.41 8.43 -3.36
N GLY A 269 0.28 7.91 -3.86
CA GLY A 269 -1.06 8.23 -3.35
C GLY A 269 -1.56 9.66 -3.61
N ARG A 270 -0.70 10.57 -4.14
CA ARG A 270 -1.09 11.94 -4.48
C ARG A 270 -1.89 11.99 -5.79
N LYS A 271 -3.17 12.38 -5.73
CA LYS A 271 -3.94 12.67 -6.95
C LYS A 271 -3.49 14.00 -7.56
N ALA A 272 -2.86 13.91 -8.73
CA ALA A 272 -2.48 15.05 -9.56
C ALA A 272 -2.77 14.76 -11.03
N VAL A 273 -2.57 15.78 -11.88
CA VAL A 273 -2.42 15.62 -13.33
C VAL A 273 -1.00 15.13 -13.58
N GLN A 274 -0.87 13.99 -14.25
CA GLN A 274 0.41 13.41 -14.62
C GLN A 274 1.00 14.14 -15.82
N GLU A 275 2.31 14.05 -16.00
CA GLU A 275 2.99 14.70 -17.12
C GLU A 275 2.46 14.20 -18.47
N VAL A 276 2.15 12.90 -18.55
CA VAL A 276 1.55 12.27 -19.74
C VAL A 276 0.13 12.77 -20.04
N GLU A 277 -0.52 13.45 -19.10
CA GLU A 277 -1.87 14.01 -19.27
C GLU A 277 -1.85 15.49 -19.71
N GLN A 278 -0.71 16.17 -19.77
CA GLN A 278 -0.65 17.62 -20.00
C GLN A 278 -1.34 18.06 -21.30
N GLU A 279 -1.19 17.28 -22.38
CA GLU A 279 -1.89 17.56 -23.63
C GLU A 279 -3.41 17.55 -23.41
N LEU A 280 -3.96 16.48 -22.85
CA LEU A 280 -5.39 16.33 -22.62
C LEU A 280 -5.91 17.30 -21.57
N TYR A 281 -5.09 17.66 -20.59
CA TYR A 281 -5.42 18.67 -19.60
C TYR A 281 -5.71 20.03 -20.24
N HIS A 282 -4.92 20.42 -21.25
CA HIS A 282 -5.13 21.67 -21.97
C HIS A 282 -6.19 21.53 -23.07
N PHE A 283 -6.14 20.45 -23.85
CA PHE A 283 -6.93 20.25 -25.06
C PHE A 283 -8.38 19.83 -24.78
N ALA A 284 -8.57 18.87 -23.87
CA ALA A 284 -9.86 18.21 -23.68
C ALA A 284 -10.69 18.76 -22.51
N ARG A 285 -10.09 19.56 -21.62
CA ARG A 285 -10.86 20.25 -20.58
C ARG A 285 -11.83 21.26 -21.18
N ARG A 286 -12.94 21.46 -20.49
CA ARG A 286 -13.98 22.40 -20.90
C ARG A 286 -13.80 23.76 -20.24
N SER A 287 -14.10 24.81 -21.00
CA SER A 287 -14.20 26.19 -20.54
C SER A 287 -15.29 26.91 -21.35
N LEU A 288 -15.54 28.17 -21.02
CA LEU A 288 -16.60 28.96 -21.66
C LEU A 288 -16.13 29.53 -22.99
N PHE A 289 -16.87 29.22 -24.05
CA PHE A 289 -16.66 29.72 -25.40
C PHE A 289 -17.95 30.28 -25.98
N THR A 290 -17.84 31.27 -26.85
CA THR A 290 -18.99 31.74 -27.63
C THR A 290 -19.38 30.70 -28.69
N THR A 291 -20.67 30.46 -28.88
CA THR A 291 -21.21 29.53 -29.91
C THR A 291 -21.51 30.24 -31.23
N ARG A 292 -21.69 31.56 -31.17
CA ARG A 292 -21.83 32.48 -32.31
C ARG A 292 -21.11 33.79 -32.01
N ALA A 293 -21.05 34.71 -32.98
CA ALA A 293 -20.56 36.06 -32.71
C ALA A 293 -21.45 36.78 -31.69
N VAL A 294 -20.85 37.61 -30.83
CA VAL A 294 -21.49 38.40 -29.77
C VAL A 294 -21.02 39.85 -29.89
N ALA A 295 -21.94 40.81 -30.02
CA ALA A 295 -21.61 42.23 -30.16
C ALA A 295 -21.24 42.88 -28.82
N ALA A 296 -20.52 44.02 -28.84
CA ALA A 296 -20.30 44.80 -27.62
C ALA A 296 -21.63 45.28 -27.02
N GLY A 297 -21.78 45.16 -25.70
CA GLY A 297 -23.00 45.45 -24.96
C GLY A 297 -24.09 44.37 -25.07
N GLU A 298 -23.90 43.33 -25.89
CA GLU A 298 -24.87 42.22 -26.00
C GLU A 298 -24.84 41.35 -24.72
N PRO A 299 -25.99 41.00 -24.13
CA PRO A 299 -26.06 40.06 -23.02
C PRO A 299 -25.53 38.68 -23.39
N PHE A 300 -24.75 38.07 -22.50
CA PHE A 300 -24.44 36.65 -22.64
C PHE A 300 -25.66 35.80 -22.29
N SER A 301 -25.89 34.75 -23.06
CA SER A 301 -27.02 33.83 -22.90
C SER A 301 -26.58 32.40 -23.22
N ARG A 302 -27.45 31.42 -22.90
CA ARG A 302 -27.23 30.01 -23.26
C ARG A 302 -27.22 29.77 -24.77
N GLU A 303 -27.71 30.72 -25.56
CA GLU A 303 -27.72 30.62 -27.02
C GLU A 303 -26.40 31.06 -27.64
N ASN A 304 -25.64 31.94 -26.96
CA ASN A 304 -24.43 32.56 -27.50
C ASN A 304 -23.14 32.18 -26.76
N VAL A 305 -23.22 31.52 -25.60
CA VAL A 305 -22.09 30.96 -24.86
C VAL A 305 -22.42 29.55 -24.37
N ASP A 306 -21.45 28.66 -24.45
CA ASP A 306 -21.56 27.30 -23.93
C ASP A 306 -20.24 26.78 -23.34
N VAL A 307 -20.33 25.67 -22.62
CA VAL A 307 -19.24 24.96 -21.98
C VAL A 307 -18.64 23.95 -22.98
N LEU A 308 -17.60 24.37 -23.71
CA LEU A 308 -17.00 23.59 -24.79
C LEU A 308 -15.57 23.15 -24.44
N ARG A 309 -15.08 22.07 -25.09
CA ARG A 309 -13.68 21.65 -24.96
C ARG A 309 -12.77 22.68 -25.64
N ASN A 310 -11.61 22.94 -25.04
CA ASN A 310 -10.71 24.01 -25.50
C ASN A 310 -10.13 23.73 -26.90
N GLY A 311 -9.86 22.46 -27.24
CA GLY A 311 -9.07 22.12 -28.40
C GLY A 311 -7.69 22.80 -28.33
N LYS A 312 -7.19 23.32 -29.45
CA LYS A 312 -5.95 24.11 -29.48
C LYS A 312 -6.15 25.59 -29.11
N LYS A 313 -7.36 26.00 -28.72
CA LYS A 313 -7.64 27.40 -28.36
C LYS A 313 -7.21 27.66 -26.92
N ARG A 314 -6.89 28.93 -26.62
CA ARG A 314 -6.71 29.40 -25.25
C ARG A 314 -7.97 29.05 -24.43
N PRO A 315 -7.83 28.47 -23.23
CA PRO A 315 -8.99 28.23 -22.36
C PRO A 315 -9.71 29.53 -22.01
N GLY A 316 -11.04 29.51 -22.09
CA GLY A 316 -11.89 30.53 -21.50
C GLY A 316 -11.99 30.38 -19.98
N LEU A 317 -12.95 31.09 -19.40
CA LEU A 317 -13.29 30.97 -17.99
C LEU A 317 -13.77 29.55 -17.65
N PRO A 318 -13.53 29.08 -16.42
CA PRO A 318 -13.98 27.75 -16.02
C PRO A 318 -15.51 27.64 -16.09
N PRO A 319 -16.05 26.43 -16.29
CA PRO A 319 -17.50 26.22 -16.38
C PRO A 319 -18.28 26.75 -15.16
N SER A 320 -17.65 26.76 -13.98
CA SER A 320 -18.22 27.33 -12.74
C SER A 320 -18.52 28.82 -12.85
N SER A 321 -17.88 29.55 -13.75
CA SER A 321 -18.13 30.97 -14.00
C SER A 321 -19.37 31.23 -14.85
N LEU A 322 -20.07 30.20 -15.33
CA LEU A 322 -21.14 30.37 -16.32
C LEU A 322 -22.28 31.27 -15.82
N ALA A 323 -22.75 31.07 -14.59
CA ALA A 323 -23.79 31.92 -14.01
C ALA A 323 -23.36 33.39 -13.99
N ARG A 324 -22.10 33.66 -13.62
CA ARG A 324 -21.52 35.00 -13.64
C ARG A 324 -21.47 35.58 -15.06
N VAL A 325 -21.07 34.77 -16.04
CA VAL A 325 -21.03 35.20 -17.45
C VAL A 325 -22.44 35.54 -17.95
N LEU A 326 -23.43 34.71 -17.67
CA LEU A 326 -24.83 34.92 -18.08
C LEU A 326 -25.49 36.13 -17.42
N ALA A 327 -24.93 36.63 -16.31
CA ALA A 327 -25.40 37.83 -15.62
C ALA A 327 -24.76 39.12 -16.15
N THR A 328 -23.91 39.05 -17.18
CA THR A 328 -23.21 40.23 -17.73
C THR A 328 -23.43 40.37 -19.24
N THR A 329 -22.88 41.46 -19.78
CA THR A 329 -22.85 41.72 -21.22
C THR A 329 -21.42 41.67 -21.75
N ALA A 330 -21.22 41.58 -23.05
CA ALA A 330 -19.88 41.56 -23.64
C ALA A 330 -19.25 42.97 -23.63
N ALA A 331 -18.10 43.15 -22.99
CA ALA A 331 -17.39 44.43 -22.97
C ALA A 331 -16.84 44.87 -24.34
N LYS A 332 -16.73 43.92 -25.27
CA LYS A 332 -16.17 44.07 -26.61
C LYS A 332 -16.78 43.01 -27.53
N PRO A 333 -16.76 43.20 -28.86
CA PRO A 333 -17.23 42.16 -29.76
C PRO A 333 -16.37 40.88 -29.66
N LEU A 334 -17.00 39.71 -29.78
CA LEU A 334 -16.37 38.39 -29.76
C LEU A 334 -16.84 37.59 -30.97
N GLU A 335 -15.92 36.98 -31.71
CA GLU A 335 -16.23 36.07 -32.81
C GLU A 335 -16.78 34.73 -32.31
N ALA A 336 -17.42 33.95 -33.19
CA ALA A 336 -17.86 32.60 -32.88
C ALA A 336 -16.68 31.68 -32.49
N GLY A 337 -16.84 30.89 -31.44
CA GLY A 337 -15.80 30.01 -30.91
C GLY A 337 -14.67 30.73 -30.17
N SER A 338 -14.86 31.98 -29.76
CA SER A 338 -13.87 32.71 -28.96
C SER A 338 -13.94 32.29 -27.49
N PRO A 339 -12.81 32.23 -26.77
CA PRO A 339 -12.84 32.01 -25.33
C PRO A 339 -13.45 33.23 -24.63
N VAL A 340 -14.39 32.99 -23.73
CA VAL A 340 -14.90 34.03 -22.83
C VAL A 340 -13.88 34.21 -21.71
N LEU A 341 -13.28 35.38 -21.59
CA LEU A 341 -12.28 35.73 -20.58
C LEU A 341 -12.85 36.77 -19.61
N ASN A 342 -12.16 37.06 -18.49
CA ASN A 342 -12.61 38.12 -17.58
C ASN A 342 -12.78 39.47 -18.32
N GLY A 343 -11.80 39.87 -19.14
CA GLY A 343 -11.90 41.08 -19.97
C GLY A 343 -12.85 40.97 -21.18
N SER A 344 -13.60 39.88 -21.31
CA SER A 344 -14.72 39.78 -22.24
C SER A 344 -16.04 40.24 -21.60
N LEU A 345 -16.12 40.29 -20.27
CA LEU A 345 -17.31 40.68 -19.53
C LEU A 345 -17.28 42.18 -19.29
N THR A 346 -18.40 42.87 -19.41
CA THR A 346 -18.55 44.18 -18.78
C THR A 346 -18.30 44.00 -17.30
N GLU A 347 -17.30 44.69 -16.74
CA GLU A 347 -17.18 44.76 -15.30
C GLU A 347 -18.53 45.26 -14.78
N ALA A 348 -19.17 44.50 -13.88
CA ALA A 348 -20.09 45.15 -12.96
C ALA A 348 -19.24 46.23 -12.30
N GLY A 349 -19.55 47.50 -12.55
CA GLY A 349 -18.74 48.62 -12.08
C GLY A 349 -18.65 48.54 -10.57
N LEU A 350 -17.59 47.91 -10.07
CA LEU A 350 -17.34 47.83 -8.65
C LEU A 350 -16.55 49.08 -8.31
N THR A 351 -17.26 50.18 -8.15
CA THR A 351 -16.62 51.40 -7.68
C THR A 351 -16.36 51.24 -6.18
N ALA A 352 -15.27 51.81 -5.70
CA ALA A 352 -14.96 51.77 -4.28
C ALA A 352 -14.70 53.18 -3.79
N ARG A 353 -15.33 53.54 -2.68
CA ARG A 353 -15.04 54.80 -1.97
C ARG A 353 -14.46 54.49 -0.60
N PRO A 354 -13.58 55.35 -0.05
CA PRO A 354 -13.22 55.25 1.36
C PRO A 354 -14.48 55.25 2.23
N ALA A 355 -14.50 54.39 3.24
CA ALA A 355 -15.56 54.41 4.24
C ALA A 355 -15.51 55.72 5.04
N THR A 356 -16.66 56.28 5.34
CA THR A 356 -16.82 57.44 6.23
C THR A 356 -17.43 56.98 7.55
N ARG A 357 -17.53 57.90 8.51
CA ARG A 357 -18.24 57.63 9.78
C ARG A 357 -19.70 57.22 9.57
N ASP A 358 -20.31 57.68 8.48
CA ASP A 358 -21.71 57.38 8.15
C ASP A 358 -21.91 55.90 7.79
N ASP A 359 -20.85 55.19 7.40
CA ASP A 359 -20.91 53.76 7.07
C ASP A 359 -20.91 52.85 8.29
N LEU A 360 -20.81 53.39 9.52
CA LEU A 360 -20.65 52.62 10.74
C LEU A 360 -21.72 51.54 10.91
N LEU A 361 -22.99 51.91 10.73
CA LEU A 361 -24.13 51.00 10.89
C LEU A 361 -24.20 49.99 9.73
N THR A 362 -23.90 50.40 8.51
CA THR A 362 -23.86 49.49 7.36
C THR A 362 -22.80 48.40 7.54
N VAL A 363 -21.58 48.78 7.94
CA VAL A 363 -20.50 47.82 8.19
C VAL A 363 -20.81 46.95 9.43
N PHE A 364 -21.51 47.51 10.42
CA PHE A 364 -22.00 46.75 11.58
C PHE A 364 -22.98 45.66 11.17
N GLU A 365 -23.97 45.99 10.35
CA GLU A 365 -24.97 45.05 9.84
C GLU A 365 -24.30 43.95 9.02
N TRP A 366 -23.37 44.28 8.13
CA TRP A 366 -22.64 43.28 7.34
C TRP A 366 -21.76 42.36 8.20
N ALA A 367 -21.11 42.91 9.23
CA ALA A 367 -20.30 42.13 10.15
C ALA A 367 -21.17 41.18 11.02
N ASN A 368 -22.44 41.52 11.21
CA ASN A 368 -23.42 40.72 11.94
C ASN A 368 -24.38 39.92 11.06
N ASP A 369 -24.20 39.94 9.72
CA ASP A 369 -24.96 39.08 8.83
C ASP A 369 -24.83 37.61 9.26
N PRO A 370 -25.94 36.84 9.34
CA PRO A 370 -25.91 35.46 9.83
C PRO A 370 -24.93 34.55 9.06
N THR A 371 -24.78 34.76 7.74
CA THR A 371 -23.84 33.99 6.92
C THR A 371 -22.40 34.38 7.25
N THR A 372 -22.11 35.67 7.38
CA THR A 372 -20.79 36.16 7.80
C THR A 372 -20.39 35.64 9.18
N ARG A 373 -21.32 35.64 10.14
CA ARG A 373 -21.07 35.17 11.52
C ARG A 373 -20.85 33.67 11.61
N ALA A 374 -21.61 32.89 10.86
CA ALA A 374 -21.41 31.44 10.76
C ALA A 374 -20.01 31.07 10.20
N ASN A 375 -19.42 31.91 9.36
CA ASN A 375 -18.11 31.69 8.75
C ASN A 375 -16.95 32.39 9.48
N SER A 376 -17.20 32.98 10.65
CA SER A 376 -16.18 33.69 11.42
C SER A 376 -15.66 32.87 12.61
N PHE A 377 -14.45 33.20 13.08
CA PHE A 377 -13.82 32.52 14.23
C PHE A 377 -14.64 32.57 15.53
N ILE A 378 -15.43 33.63 15.72
CA ILE A 378 -16.38 33.79 16.84
C ILE A 378 -17.75 34.02 16.22
N SER A 379 -18.72 33.14 16.46
CA SER A 379 -20.00 33.19 15.74
C SER A 379 -21.05 34.08 16.40
N ASP A 380 -20.83 34.51 17.64
CA ASP A 380 -21.75 35.38 18.36
C ASP A 380 -21.88 36.76 17.69
N PRO A 381 -23.07 37.40 17.76
CA PRO A 381 -23.25 38.77 17.30
C PRO A 381 -22.30 39.74 18.01
N ILE A 382 -21.70 40.64 17.25
CA ILE A 382 -20.84 41.71 17.74
C ILE A 382 -21.75 42.79 18.36
N PRO A 383 -21.54 43.19 19.63
CA PRO A 383 -22.25 44.32 20.22
C PRO A 383 -21.91 45.64 19.51
N LEU A 384 -22.90 46.54 19.39
CA LEU A 384 -22.72 47.81 18.68
C LEU A 384 -21.64 48.70 19.32
N GLU A 385 -21.52 48.72 20.65
CA GLU A 385 -20.47 49.51 21.30
C GLU A 385 -19.07 49.01 20.92
N THR A 386 -18.87 47.69 20.91
CA THR A 386 -17.60 47.07 20.53
C THR A 386 -17.25 47.37 19.08
N HIS A 387 -18.22 47.27 18.17
CA HIS A 387 -18.02 47.60 16.76
C HIS A 387 -17.70 49.08 16.55
N THR A 388 -18.39 49.97 17.26
CA THR A 388 -18.18 51.43 17.17
C THR A 388 -16.73 51.79 17.50
N VAL A 389 -16.20 51.26 18.62
CA VAL A 389 -14.81 51.49 19.02
C VAL A 389 -13.84 50.95 17.97
N TRP A 390 -14.09 49.76 17.45
CA TRP A 390 -13.25 49.17 16.40
C TRP A 390 -13.28 50.01 15.12
N PHE A 391 -14.46 50.39 14.62
CA PHE A 391 -14.61 51.09 13.35
C PHE A 391 -13.95 52.46 13.37
N GLU A 392 -14.17 53.25 14.43
CA GLU A 392 -13.49 54.54 14.62
C GLU A 392 -11.97 54.37 14.66
N SER A 393 -11.46 53.38 15.40
CA SER A 393 -10.03 53.13 15.48
C SER A 393 -9.40 52.83 14.11
N ARG A 394 -10.15 52.19 13.21
CA ARG A 394 -9.70 51.85 11.85
C ARG A 394 -9.78 53.01 10.89
N LEU A 395 -10.80 53.87 11.01
CA LEU A 395 -10.91 55.08 10.19
C LEU A 395 -9.81 56.09 10.49
N THR A 396 -9.36 56.18 11.75
CA THR A 396 -8.32 57.15 12.15
C THR A 396 -6.88 56.62 12.02
N ASP A 397 -6.69 55.32 11.75
CA ASP A 397 -5.36 54.72 11.64
C ASP A 397 -4.73 55.08 10.27
N PRO A 398 -3.64 55.86 10.22
CA PRO A 398 -3.02 56.29 8.96
C PRO A 398 -2.42 55.12 8.15
N LYS A 399 -2.27 53.94 8.75
CA LYS A 399 -1.75 52.73 8.09
C LYS A 399 -2.84 51.77 7.62
N ARG A 400 -4.12 52.10 7.84
CA ARG A 400 -5.24 51.26 7.42
C ARG A 400 -6.25 52.09 6.63
N ARG A 401 -6.96 51.42 5.73
CA ARG A 401 -8.08 52.01 5.00
C ARG A 401 -9.20 51.00 4.89
N ILE A 402 -10.42 51.45 5.10
CA ILE A 402 -11.63 50.69 4.80
C ILE A 402 -12.21 51.29 3.53
N PHE A 403 -12.57 50.44 2.57
CA PHE A 403 -13.25 50.84 1.35
C PHE A 403 -14.62 50.16 1.31
N MET A 404 -15.64 50.92 0.94
CA MET A 404 -16.97 50.42 0.65
C MET A 404 -17.01 50.06 -0.84
N ALA A 405 -17.20 48.78 -1.12
CA ALA A 405 -17.49 48.32 -2.48
C ALA A 405 -18.93 48.71 -2.82
N LEU A 406 -19.09 49.46 -3.91
CA LEU A 406 -20.35 49.85 -4.50
C LEU A 406 -20.51 49.01 -5.76
N GLN A 407 -21.70 48.47 -5.97
CA GLN A 407 -22.04 47.81 -7.22
C GLN A 407 -22.96 48.77 -7.97
N ASP A 408 -22.49 49.29 -9.11
CA ASP A 408 -23.28 50.14 -10.00
C ASP A 408 -24.49 49.41 -10.60
#